data_AF-A0A2T2PZR6-F1
#
_entry.id   AF-A0A2T2PZR6-F1
#
_cell.length_a   1.000
_cell.length_b   1.000
_cell.length_c   1.000
_cell.angle_alpha   90.00
_cell.angle_beta   90.00
_cell.angle_gamma   90.00
#
_symmetry.space_group_name_H-M   'P 1'
#
loop_
_entity.id
_entity.type
_entity.pdbx_description
1 polymer ?
#
loop_
_entity_poly.entity_id
_entity_poly.type
_entity_poly.pdbx_seq_one_letter_code
_entity_poly.pdbx_strand_id
1 'polypeptide(L)' 'MVDLHQVNTIVATTICTFFVGHPDARIETEEAKLLAKQIIQALEEAGLQISPVNPANASH' A
#
# COMPACT_ATOMS: atom_id res chain seq x y z
N MET A 1 5.20 -15.27 4.25
CA MET A 1 4.23 -14.93 3.21
C MET A 1 3.66 -13.56 3.60
N VAL A 2 4.04 -12.49 2.91
CA VAL A 2 3.41 -11.17 3.12
C VAL A 2 2.02 -11.31 2.53
N ASP A 3 1.03 -11.31 3.41
CA ASP A 3 -0.37 -11.38 3.04
C ASP A 3 -0.82 -10.02 2.47
N LEU A 4 -1.87 -10.00 1.65
CA LEU A 4 -2.49 -8.79 1.10
C LEU A 4 -2.75 -7.73 2.19
N HIS A 5 -3.05 -8.19 3.41
CA HIS A 5 -3.18 -7.34 4.58
C HIS A 5 -1.91 -6.53 4.91
N GLN A 6 -0.73 -7.14 4.77
CA GLN A 6 0.55 -6.48 5.03
C GLN A 6 0.89 -5.47 3.93
N VAL A 7 0.58 -5.77 2.66
CA VAL A 7 0.70 -4.79 1.56
C VAL A 7 -0.22 -3.58 1.79
N ASN A 8 -1.49 -3.81 2.14
CA ASN A 8 -2.43 -2.74 2.50
C ASN A 8 -1.90 -1.87 3.65
N THR A 9 -1.30 -2.49 4.66
CA THR A 9 -0.72 -1.79 5.80
C THR A 9 0.47 -0.93 5.37
N ILE A 10 1.37 -1.44 4.55
CA ILE A 10 2.55 -0.70 4.04
C ILE A 10 2.11 0.53 3.23
N VAL A 11 1.14 0.35 2.31
CA VAL A 11 0.63 1.45 1.50
C VAL A 11 -0.06 2.50 2.39
N ALA A 12 -0.94 2.08 3.31
CA ALA A 12 -1.61 3.00 4.23
C ALA A 12 -0.63 3.77 5.12
N THR A 13 0.40 3.11 5.67
CA THR A 13 1.45 3.76 6.45
C THR A 13 2.22 4.78 5.61
N THR A 14 2.59 4.43 4.38
CA THR A 14 3.32 5.33 3.47
C THR A 14 2.50 6.59 3.17
N ILE A 15 1.20 6.43 2.92
CA ILE A 15 0.27 7.54 2.70
C ILE A 15 0.19 8.42 3.95
N CYS A 16 -0.04 7.83 5.14
CA CYS A 16 -0.03 8.58 6.38
C CYS A 16 1.27 9.38 6.58
N THR A 17 2.43 8.75 6.35
CA THR A 17 3.74 9.41 6.49
C THR A 17 3.92 10.56 5.50
N PHE A 18 3.44 10.44 4.26
CA PHE A 18 3.47 11.53 3.28
C PHE A 18 2.71 12.75 3.81
N PHE A 19 1.50 12.53 4.33
CA PHE A 19 0.64 13.61 4.83
C PHE A 19 1.06 14.19 6.19
N VAL A 20 1.95 13.54 6.95
CA VAL A 20 2.55 14.13 8.16
C VAL A 20 3.34 15.41 7.83
N GLY A 21 3.92 15.51 6.63
CA GLY A 21 4.61 16.71 6.15
C GLY A 21 3.69 17.81 5.60
N HIS A 22 2.39 17.54 5.47
CA HIS A 22 1.41 18.43 4.85
C HIS A 22 0.28 18.76 5.85
N PRO A 23 0.49 19.75 6.74
CA PRO A 23 -0.46 20.07 7.81
C PRO A 23 -1.84 20.49 7.29
N ASP A 24 -1.92 21.09 6.11
CA ASP A 24 -3.18 21.50 5.45
C ASP A 24 -3.93 20.33 4.79
N ALA A 25 -3.28 19.19 4.58
CA ALA A 25 -3.84 18.02 3.93
C ALA A 25 -3.81 16.80 4.85
N ARG A 26 -4.08 16.99 6.14
CA ARG A 26 -4.13 15.88 7.11
C ARG A 26 -5.11 14.81 6.62
N ILE A 27 -4.59 13.61 6.38
CA ILE A 27 -5.38 12.42 6.11
C ILE A 27 -5.58 11.64 7.42
N GLU A 28 -6.77 11.12 7.65
CA GLU A 28 -6.99 10.19 8.75
C GLU A 28 -6.51 8.77 8.41
N THR A 29 -6.17 7.98 9.43
CA THR A 29 -5.72 6.59 9.26
C THR A 29 -6.73 5.75 8.48
N GLU A 30 -8.03 6.00 8.67
CA GLU A 30 -9.09 5.27 7.95
C GLU A 30 -9.17 5.69 6.48
N GLU A 31 -8.99 6.97 6.16
CA GLU A 31 -8.90 7.45 4.78
C GLU A 31 -7.67 6.87 4.07
N ALA A 32 -6.51 6.84 4.72
CA ALA A 32 -5.31 6.25 4.18
C ALA A 32 -5.47 4.75 3.88
N LYS A 33 -6.20 4.01 4.75
CA LYS A 33 -6.55 2.60 4.49
C LYS A 33 -7.49 2.43 3.32
N LEU A 34 -8.49 3.31 3.15
CA LEU A 34 -9.40 3.28 2.01
C LEU A 34 -8.66 3.59 0.70
N LEU A 35 -7.76 4.57 0.73
CA LEU A 35 -6.88 4.90 -0.39
C LEU A 35 -5.96 3.72 -0.74
N ALA A 36 -5.36 3.09 0.26
CA ALA A 36 -4.55 1.89 0.06
C ALA A 36 -5.35 0.79 -0.64
N LYS A 37 -6.57 0.49 -0.19
CA LYS A 37 -7.45 -0.51 -0.83
C LYS A 37 -7.76 -0.15 -2.29
N GLN A 38 -8.07 1.11 -2.58
CA GLN A 38 -8.35 1.56 -3.95
C GLN A 38 -7.14 1.39 -4.87
N ILE A 39 -5.93 1.68 -4.37
CA ILE A 39 -4.69 1.47 -5.12
C ILE A 39 -4.49 -0.01 -5.43
N ILE A 40 -4.66 -0.89 -4.44
CA ILE A 40 -4.53 -2.34 -4.64
C ILE A 40 -5.56 -2.84 -5.64
N GLN A 41 -6.83 -2.45 -5.51
CA GLN A 41 -7.88 -2.84 -6.44
C GLN A 41 -7.58 -2.39 -7.87
N ALA A 42 -7.12 -1.15 -8.07
CA ALA A 42 -6.75 -0.65 -9.39
C ALA A 42 -5.59 -1.44 -10.02
N LEU A 43 -4.64 -1.91 -9.20
CA LEU A 43 -3.55 -2.76 -9.65
C LEU A 43 -4.05 -4.17 -10.02
N GLU A 44 -4.96 -4.74 -9.24
CA GLU A 44 -5.61 -6.02 -9.57
C GLU A 44 -6.42 -5.93 -10.87
N GLU A 45 -7.16 -4.83 -11.08
CA GLU A 45 -7.91 -4.56 -12.31
C GLU A 45 -6.99 -4.40 -13.53
N ALA A 46 -5.77 -3.88 -13.33
CA ALA A 46 -4.74 -3.83 -14.37
C ALA A 46 -4.04 -5.18 -14.62
N GLY A 47 -4.42 -6.23 -13.89
CA GLY A 47 -3.78 -7.55 -13.97
C GLY A 47 -2.43 -7.64 -13.26
N LEU A 48 -2.09 -6.65 -12.43
CA LEU A 48 -0.86 -6.62 -11.64
C LEU A 48 -1.12 -7.24 -10.27
N GLN A 49 -0.53 -8.41 -10.01
CA GLN A 49 -0.51 -8.98 -8.66
C GLN A 49 0.63 -8.38 -7.86
N ILE A 50 0.30 -7.69 -6.77
CA ILE A 50 1.31 -7.33 -5.76
C ILE A 50 1.54 -8.55 -4.88
N SER A 51 2.65 -9.21 -5.13
CA SER A 51 3.17 -10.26 -4.25
C SER A 51 4.43 -9.74 -3.56
N PRO A 52 4.68 -10.08 -2.29
CA PRO A 52 6.00 -9.90 -1.73
C PRO A 52 7.07 -10.52 -2.62
N VAL A 53 8.10 -9.75 -2.90
CA VAL A 53 9.33 -10.30 -3.43
C VAL A 53 9.90 -11.20 -2.34
N ASN A 54 9.74 -12.51 -2.48
CA ASN A 54 10.49 -13.43 -1.65
C ASN A 54 11.97 -13.27 -2.07
N PRO A 55 12.89 -12.95 -1.15
CA PRO A 55 14.28 -12.65 -1.50
C PRO A 55 15.00 -13.80 -2.19
N ALA A 56 14.49 -15.04 -2.10
CA ALA A 56 15.01 -16.18 -2.87
C ALA A 56 14.67 -16.11 -4.38
N ASN A 57 13.77 -15.23 -4.80
CA ASN A 57 13.28 -15.10 -6.17
C ASN A 57 13.98 -13.96 -6.92
N ALA A 58 14.66 -13.07 -6.19
CA ALA A 58 15.37 -11.92 -6.75
C ALA A 58 16.77 -12.26 -7.28
N SER A 59 17.14 -13.54 -7.26
CA SER A 59 18.39 -14.08 -7.81
C SER A 59 18.08 -14.90 -9.06
N HIS A 60 17.66 -14.25 -10.16
CA HIS A 60 17.63 -14.89 -11.48
C HIS A 60 17.80 -13.87 -12.59
#